data_AF-W9S9Q8-F1
#
_entry.id   AF-W9S9Q8-F1
#
_cell.length_a   1.000
_cell.length_b   1.000
_cell.length_c   1.000
_cell.angle_alpha   90.00
_cell.angle_beta   90.00
_cell.angle_gamma   90.00
#
_symmetry.space_group_name_H-M   'P 1'
#
loop_
_entity.id
_entity.type
_entity.pdbx_description
1 polymer ?
#
loop_
_entity_poly.entity_id
_entity_poly.type
_entity_poly.pdbx_seq_one_letter_code
_entity_poly.pdbx_strand_id
1 'polypeptide(L)'
;MFLKDQIPTWFAVAGYVAIAAMSTATLPHIFPQLKWYYILVIYIFAPTLAFCNAYGCGLTDWSLASTYGKLAIFTIGAWAGSSHGGVLAGLAACGVMMNIVSTASDLTQDFKTGYLTLASPRSMFVSQVIGTGMGCVISPCVFWLFFKAFKDLGDPDSQYPAPYAVVYRNMAILGVEGFDSLPNYCLTLCFIFFAAAVSINLVKDFLGKEKGRFIPIPMAMAIPFYIGPYFAIDMCVGSLVVFVWEKLNKAKADALVPAVASGLICGDGIWTLPASILAVAGVKPPICMKFLSRAANVKVDKFLDSS
;
A
#
# COMPACT_ATOMS: atom_id res chain seq x y z
N MET A 1 23.84 -17.34 -14.40
CA MET A 1 23.32 -17.91 -13.13
C MET A 1 21.80 -17.76 -13.04
N PHE A 2 21.25 -16.54 -13.16
CA PHE A 2 19.80 -16.25 -13.06
C PHE A 2 18.86 -17.04 -14.00
N LEU A 3 19.22 -17.24 -15.27
CA LEU A 3 18.38 -18.00 -16.23
C LEU A 3 18.36 -19.52 -15.98
N LYS A 4 19.35 -20.06 -15.25
CA LYS A 4 19.48 -21.50 -15.00
C LYS A 4 18.74 -21.94 -13.72
N ASP A 5 18.55 -21.00 -12.79
CA ASP A 5 17.87 -21.21 -11.50
C ASP A 5 16.41 -20.73 -11.49
N GLN A 6 15.80 -20.49 -12.66
CA GLN A 6 14.40 -20.07 -12.72
C GLN A 6 13.48 -21.07 -12.01
N ILE A 7 12.46 -20.51 -11.35
CA ILE A 7 11.39 -21.31 -10.73
C ILE A 7 10.53 -21.85 -11.88
N PRO A 8 10.33 -23.18 -11.98
CA PRO A 8 9.51 -23.75 -13.03
C PRO A 8 8.07 -23.20 -12.98
N THR A 9 7.55 -22.77 -14.13
CA THR A 9 6.19 -22.20 -14.21
C THR A 9 5.12 -23.18 -13.72
N TRP A 10 5.28 -24.48 -14.02
CA TRP A 10 4.38 -25.52 -13.50
C TRP A 10 4.35 -25.54 -11.97
N PHE A 11 5.51 -25.40 -11.31
CA PHE A 11 5.58 -25.37 -9.84
C PHE A 11 4.85 -24.15 -9.28
N ALA A 12 5.02 -22.97 -9.90
CA ALA A 12 4.32 -21.75 -9.49
C ALA A 12 2.80 -21.86 -9.67
N VAL A 13 2.34 -22.38 -10.82
CA VAL A 13 0.90 -22.56 -11.10
C VAL A 13 0.29 -23.60 -10.18
N ALA A 14 0.93 -24.76 -10.00
CA ALA A 14 0.46 -25.80 -9.10
C ALA A 14 0.41 -25.31 -7.64
N GLY A 15 1.45 -24.59 -7.19
CA GLY A 15 1.48 -23.98 -5.86
C GLY A 15 0.37 -22.94 -5.67
N TYR A 16 0.13 -22.09 -6.68
CA TYR A 16 -0.95 -21.12 -6.66
C TYR A 16 -2.32 -21.78 -6.53
N VAL A 17 -2.61 -22.79 -7.37
CA VAL A 17 -3.88 -23.52 -7.35
C VAL A 17 -4.08 -24.24 -6.02
N ALA A 18 -3.04 -24.88 -5.49
CA ALA A 18 -3.10 -25.57 -4.20
C ALA A 18 -3.38 -24.59 -3.05
N ILE A 19 -2.68 -23.46 -2.98
CA ILE A 19 -2.90 -22.45 -1.94
C ILE A 19 -4.26 -21.78 -2.09
N ALA A 20 -4.71 -21.51 -3.32
CA ALA A 20 -6.04 -20.98 -3.59
C ALA A 20 -7.14 -21.95 -3.11
N ALA A 21 -6.98 -23.26 -3.34
CA ALA A 21 -7.91 -24.28 -2.86
C ALA A 21 -7.94 -24.34 -1.32
N MET A 22 -6.78 -24.36 -0.67
CA MET A 22 -6.70 -24.32 0.79
C MET A 22 -7.35 -23.06 1.36
N SER A 23 -7.07 -21.89 0.79
CA SER A 23 -7.65 -20.61 1.21
C SER A 23 -9.17 -20.58 1.03
N THR A 24 -9.67 -21.09 -0.10
CA THR A 24 -11.11 -21.22 -0.39
C THR A 24 -11.83 -22.13 0.61
N ALA A 25 -11.16 -23.19 1.09
CA ALA A 25 -11.72 -24.08 2.10
C ALA A 25 -11.65 -23.49 3.53
N THR A 26 -10.55 -22.82 3.89
CA THR A 26 -10.26 -22.42 5.28
C THR A 26 -10.84 -21.05 5.66
N LEU A 27 -10.79 -20.07 4.77
CA LEU A 27 -11.25 -18.71 5.09
C LEU A 27 -12.74 -18.61 5.46
N PRO A 28 -13.67 -19.38 4.84
CA PRO A 28 -15.08 -19.35 5.27
C PRO A 28 -15.30 -19.85 6.70
N HIS A 29 -14.39 -20.66 7.24
CA HIS A 29 -14.46 -21.11 8.64
C HIS A 29 -14.04 -20.01 9.62
N ILE A 30 -13.13 -19.12 9.20
CA ILE A 30 -12.64 -17.99 10.01
C ILE A 30 -13.60 -16.80 9.88
N PHE A 31 -14.06 -16.52 8.67
CA PHE A 31 -14.98 -15.44 8.33
C PHE A 31 -16.23 -16.01 7.64
N PRO A 32 -17.27 -16.40 8.40
CA PRO A 32 -18.47 -17.04 7.86
C PRO A 32 -19.20 -16.22 6.78
N GLN A 33 -19.07 -14.88 6.82
CA GLN A 33 -19.65 -13.96 5.85
C GLN A 33 -18.93 -14.04 4.48
N LEU A 34 -17.65 -14.44 4.47
CA LEU A 34 -16.86 -14.64 3.25
C LEU A 34 -17.02 -16.07 2.74
N LYS A 35 -18.12 -16.31 2.01
CA LYS A 35 -18.40 -17.60 1.39
C LYS A 35 -17.34 -18.00 0.35
N TRP A 36 -17.18 -19.31 0.15
CA TRP A 36 -16.16 -19.92 -0.73
C TRP A 36 -16.13 -19.33 -2.15
N TYR A 37 -17.30 -19.02 -2.73
CA TYR A 37 -17.39 -18.51 -4.08
C TYR A 37 -16.83 -17.08 -4.23
N TYR A 38 -16.88 -16.24 -3.18
CA TYR A 38 -16.22 -14.93 -3.20
C TYR A 38 -14.71 -15.09 -3.28
N ILE A 39 -14.16 -16.03 -2.51
CA ILE A 39 -12.72 -16.31 -2.46
C ILE A 39 -12.25 -16.85 -3.80
N LEU A 40 -12.99 -17.78 -4.39
CA LEU A 40 -12.68 -18.34 -5.71
C LEU A 40 -12.61 -17.23 -6.77
N VAL A 41 -13.57 -16.30 -6.78
CA VAL A 41 -13.56 -15.15 -7.70
C VAL A 41 -12.34 -14.25 -7.45
N ILE A 42 -12.00 -13.96 -6.19
CA ILE A 42 -10.79 -13.20 -5.84
C ILE A 42 -9.54 -13.87 -6.43
N TYR A 43 -9.36 -15.18 -6.25
CA TYR A 43 -8.21 -15.91 -6.79
C TYR A 43 -8.20 -16.01 -8.33
N ILE A 44 -9.34 -15.87 -9.01
CA ILE A 44 -9.35 -15.81 -10.48
C ILE A 44 -8.80 -14.45 -10.96
N PHE A 45 -9.20 -13.35 -10.32
CA PHE A 45 -8.82 -12.00 -10.75
C PHE A 45 -7.50 -11.51 -10.15
N ALA A 46 -7.08 -12.07 -9.02
CA ALA A 46 -5.89 -11.63 -8.29
C ALA A 46 -4.60 -11.64 -9.12
N PRO A 47 -4.29 -12.64 -9.99
CA PRO A 47 -3.06 -12.63 -10.79
C PRO A 47 -2.97 -11.42 -11.74
N THR A 48 -4.09 -11.04 -12.35
CA THR A 48 -4.16 -9.87 -13.24
C THR A 48 -3.89 -8.58 -12.46
N LEU A 49 -4.53 -8.42 -11.29
CA LEU A 49 -4.34 -7.24 -10.44
C LEU A 49 -2.92 -7.20 -9.84
N ALA A 50 -2.39 -8.37 -9.45
CA ALA A 50 -1.02 -8.52 -8.97
C ALA A 50 0.00 -8.13 -10.05
N PHE A 51 -0.23 -8.53 -11.30
CA PHE A 51 0.59 -8.10 -12.44
C PHE A 51 0.53 -6.58 -12.63
N CYS A 52 -0.67 -5.99 -12.66
CA CYS A 52 -0.83 -4.54 -12.79
C CYS A 52 -0.12 -3.78 -11.65
N ASN A 53 -0.22 -4.26 -10.42
CA ASN A 53 0.46 -3.67 -9.27
C ASN A 53 1.97 -3.84 -9.33
N ALA A 54 2.48 -5.02 -9.65
CA ALA A 54 3.90 -5.27 -9.78
C ALA A 54 4.52 -4.44 -10.91
N TYR A 55 3.81 -4.27 -12.03
CA TYR A 55 4.21 -3.38 -13.11
C TYR A 55 4.22 -1.92 -12.68
N GLY A 56 3.17 -1.47 -11.99
CA GLY A 56 3.11 -0.11 -11.45
C GLY A 56 4.22 0.17 -10.44
N CYS A 57 4.44 -0.75 -9.52
CA CYS A 57 5.56 -0.72 -8.59
C CYS A 57 6.90 -0.70 -9.34
N GLY A 58 7.06 -1.48 -10.41
CA GLY A 58 8.26 -1.42 -11.25
C GLY A 58 8.52 -0.06 -11.90
N LEU A 59 7.48 0.73 -12.18
CA LEU A 59 7.59 2.08 -12.76
C LEU A 59 7.75 3.19 -11.72
N THR A 60 7.11 3.05 -10.55
CA THR A 60 7.03 4.13 -9.55
C THR A 60 7.77 3.82 -8.25
N ASP A 61 8.34 2.62 -8.14
CA ASP A 61 8.91 2.04 -6.91
C ASP A 61 7.91 2.01 -5.74
N TRP A 62 6.61 1.88 -6.05
CA TRP A 62 5.55 1.98 -5.06
C TRP A 62 4.43 0.95 -5.29
N SER A 63 4.05 0.23 -4.24
CA SER A 63 2.94 -0.71 -4.26
C SER A 63 1.60 -0.03 -3.95
N LEU A 64 0.62 -0.19 -4.83
CA LEU A 64 -0.75 0.28 -4.67
C LEU A 64 -1.68 -0.81 -4.10
N ALA A 65 -1.13 -1.80 -3.39
CA ALA A 65 -1.89 -2.95 -2.86
C ALA A 65 -3.13 -2.53 -2.05
N SER A 66 -3.04 -1.44 -1.27
CA SER A 66 -4.18 -0.89 -0.52
C SER A 66 -5.35 -0.44 -1.42
N THR A 67 -5.06 0.11 -2.60
CA THR A 67 -6.08 0.51 -3.59
C THR A 67 -6.78 -0.71 -4.17
N TYR A 68 -6.03 -1.74 -4.54
CA TYR A 68 -6.60 -3.01 -5.02
C TYR A 68 -7.40 -3.74 -3.93
N GLY A 69 -6.96 -3.67 -2.68
CA GLY A 69 -7.73 -4.15 -1.53
C GLY A 69 -9.08 -3.44 -1.40
N LYS A 70 -9.10 -2.11 -1.52
CA LYS A 70 -10.35 -1.32 -1.51
C LYS A 70 -11.28 -1.66 -2.68
N LEU A 71 -10.76 -2.01 -3.85
CA LEU A 71 -11.59 -2.53 -4.95
C LEU A 71 -12.27 -3.86 -4.57
N ALA A 72 -11.57 -4.75 -3.84
CA ALA A 72 -12.17 -5.97 -3.32
C ALA A 72 -13.27 -5.68 -2.29
N ILE A 73 -13.12 -4.62 -1.48
CA ILE A 73 -14.20 -4.14 -0.58
C ILE A 73 -15.44 -3.76 -1.39
N PHE A 74 -15.29 -2.88 -2.39
CA PHE A 74 -16.43 -2.39 -3.16
C PHE A 74 -17.12 -3.50 -3.93
N THR A 75 -16.38 -4.44 -4.51
CA THR A 75 -16.94 -5.52 -5.31
C THR A 75 -17.60 -6.60 -4.46
N ILE A 76 -16.87 -7.17 -3.50
CA ILE A 76 -17.38 -8.27 -2.66
C ILE A 76 -18.36 -7.76 -1.60
N GLY A 77 -18.11 -6.57 -1.04
CA GLY A 77 -19.04 -5.94 -0.10
C GLY A 77 -20.39 -5.65 -0.74
N ALA A 78 -20.41 -5.05 -1.94
CA ALA A 78 -21.64 -4.83 -2.70
C ALA A 78 -22.35 -6.16 -3.04
N TRP A 79 -21.59 -7.17 -3.48
CA TRP A 79 -22.17 -8.45 -3.88
C TRP A 79 -22.77 -9.23 -2.70
N ALA A 80 -22.12 -9.20 -1.53
CA ALA A 80 -22.65 -9.82 -0.33
C ALA A 80 -23.87 -9.06 0.22
N GLY A 81 -23.89 -7.73 0.08
CA GLY A 81 -24.99 -6.89 0.53
C GLY A 81 -25.08 -6.75 2.05
N SER A 82 -25.85 -5.76 2.51
CA SER A 82 -25.93 -5.40 3.93
C SER A 82 -26.53 -6.51 4.79
N SER A 83 -27.57 -7.17 4.27
CA SER A 83 -28.29 -8.23 4.96
C SER A 83 -27.48 -9.51 5.21
N HIS A 84 -26.38 -9.73 4.49
CA HIS A 84 -25.53 -10.92 4.65
C HIS A 84 -24.14 -10.59 5.22
N GLY A 85 -23.99 -9.44 5.87
CA GLY A 85 -22.71 -9.05 6.49
C GLY A 85 -21.64 -8.63 5.48
N GLY A 86 -22.05 -7.96 4.40
CA GLY A 86 -21.14 -7.53 3.33
C GLY A 86 -19.98 -6.64 3.78
N VAL A 87 -20.14 -5.92 4.89
CA VAL A 87 -19.03 -5.13 5.48
C VAL A 87 -17.89 -6.05 5.91
N LEU A 88 -18.20 -7.13 6.64
CA LEU A 88 -17.19 -8.09 7.09
C LEU A 88 -16.62 -8.90 5.91
N ALA A 89 -17.48 -9.33 4.98
CA ALA A 89 -17.05 -10.06 3.78
C ALA A 89 -16.11 -9.20 2.91
N GLY A 90 -16.44 -7.92 2.70
CA GLY A 90 -15.61 -6.98 1.94
C GLY A 90 -14.27 -6.69 2.61
N LEU A 91 -14.25 -6.49 3.93
CA LEU A 91 -12.99 -6.30 4.69
C LEU A 91 -12.10 -7.54 4.67
N ALA A 92 -12.67 -8.74 4.82
CA ALA A 92 -11.92 -9.99 4.71
C ALA A 92 -11.37 -10.19 3.29
N ALA A 93 -12.20 -9.94 2.26
CA ALA A 93 -11.78 -9.97 0.85
C ALA A 93 -10.65 -8.97 0.54
N CYS A 94 -10.72 -7.78 1.12
CA CYS A 94 -9.65 -6.78 1.04
C CYS A 94 -8.34 -7.32 1.58
N GLY A 95 -8.35 -7.97 2.75
CA GLY A 95 -7.17 -8.58 3.34
C GLY A 95 -6.54 -9.61 2.41
N VAL A 96 -7.36 -10.49 1.82
CA VAL A 96 -6.88 -11.51 0.87
C VAL A 96 -6.26 -10.86 -0.37
N MET A 97 -6.97 -9.93 -1.01
CA MET A 97 -6.49 -9.27 -2.23
C MET A 97 -5.22 -8.46 -1.98
N MET A 98 -5.18 -7.69 -0.89
CA MET A 98 -4.03 -6.86 -0.54
C MET A 98 -2.77 -7.68 -0.31
N ASN A 99 -2.88 -8.82 0.38
CA ASN A 99 -1.73 -9.72 0.59
C ASN A 99 -1.22 -10.28 -0.74
N ILE A 100 -2.10 -10.80 -1.61
CA ILE A 100 -1.66 -11.36 -2.90
C ILE A 100 -0.94 -10.30 -3.76
N VAL A 101 -1.54 -9.12 -3.85
CA VAL A 101 -1.07 -8.03 -4.71
C VAL A 101 0.21 -7.37 -4.15
N SER A 102 0.34 -7.24 -2.83
CA SER A 102 1.57 -6.75 -2.18
C SER A 102 2.70 -7.76 -2.34
N THR A 103 2.47 -9.04 -2.03
CA THR A 103 3.53 -10.05 -2.13
C THR A 103 4.07 -10.16 -3.56
N ALA A 104 3.23 -9.97 -4.58
CA ALA A 104 3.68 -9.95 -5.97
C ALA A 104 4.60 -8.75 -6.29
N SER A 105 4.30 -7.55 -5.79
CA SER A 105 5.18 -6.39 -5.96
C SER A 105 6.50 -6.55 -5.21
N ASP A 106 6.42 -7.00 -3.96
CA ASP A 106 7.57 -7.12 -3.06
C ASP A 106 8.53 -8.18 -3.59
N LEU A 107 8.00 -9.33 -4.02
CA LEU A 107 8.80 -10.39 -4.65
C LEU A 107 9.47 -9.94 -5.96
N THR A 108 8.85 -9.02 -6.71
CA THR A 108 9.45 -8.44 -7.92
C THR A 108 10.63 -7.54 -7.58
N GLN A 109 10.52 -6.72 -6.53
CA GLN A 109 11.61 -5.88 -6.01
C GLN A 109 12.74 -6.74 -5.43
N ASP A 110 12.39 -7.81 -4.70
CA ASP A 110 13.34 -8.78 -4.17
C ASP A 110 14.13 -9.43 -5.31
N PHE A 111 13.46 -10.00 -6.32
CA PHE A 111 14.16 -10.61 -7.46
C PHE A 111 15.04 -9.61 -8.23
N LYS A 112 14.63 -8.35 -8.34
CA LYS A 112 15.47 -7.29 -8.92
C LYS A 112 16.72 -7.06 -8.07
N THR A 113 16.57 -6.99 -6.75
CA THR A 113 17.70 -6.86 -5.82
C THR A 113 18.64 -8.07 -5.91
N GLY A 114 18.08 -9.28 -5.98
CA GLY A 114 18.85 -10.50 -6.22
C GLY A 114 19.62 -10.47 -7.52
N TYR A 115 19.01 -9.94 -8.58
CA TYR A 115 19.64 -9.80 -9.88
C TYR A 115 20.83 -8.83 -9.82
N LEU A 116 20.66 -7.69 -9.16
CA LEU A 116 21.72 -6.69 -8.98
C LEU A 116 22.86 -7.17 -8.07
N THR A 117 22.55 -7.99 -7.07
CA THR A 117 23.51 -8.56 -6.11
C THR A 117 24.09 -9.91 -6.53
N LEU A 118 23.68 -10.43 -7.69
CA LEU A 118 24.04 -11.76 -8.21
C LEU A 118 23.64 -12.93 -7.27
N ALA A 119 22.64 -12.73 -6.40
CA ALA A 119 22.11 -13.77 -5.52
C ALA A 119 21.25 -14.79 -6.28
N SER A 120 21.12 -16.02 -5.75
CA SER A 120 20.27 -17.04 -6.41
C SER A 120 18.78 -16.73 -6.23
N PRO A 121 17.97 -16.71 -7.32
CA PRO A 121 16.52 -16.52 -7.24
C PRO A 121 15.81 -17.54 -6.35
N ARG A 122 16.30 -18.78 -6.34
CA ARG A 122 15.72 -19.85 -5.51
C ARG A 122 15.95 -19.59 -4.03
N SER A 123 17.14 -19.13 -3.67
CA SER A 123 17.44 -18.76 -2.29
C SER A 123 16.53 -17.61 -1.84
N MET A 124 16.33 -16.59 -2.68
CA MET A 124 15.42 -15.49 -2.35
C MET A 124 13.98 -15.97 -2.15
N PHE A 125 13.47 -16.80 -3.05
CA PHE A 125 12.13 -17.37 -2.92
C PHE A 125 11.96 -18.19 -1.64
N VAL A 126 12.94 -19.04 -1.31
CA VAL A 126 12.92 -19.84 -0.07
C VAL A 126 12.96 -18.92 1.16
N SER A 127 13.81 -17.89 1.16
CA SER A 127 13.84 -16.89 2.23
C SER A 127 12.50 -16.18 2.40
N GLN A 128 11.81 -15.83 1.30
CA GLN A 128 10.48 -15.21 1.33
C GLN A 128 9.44 -16.15 1.95
N VAL A 129 9.47 -17.43 1.61
CA VAL A 129 8.57 -18.44 2.17
C VAL A 129 8.81 -18.60 3.68
N ILE A 130 10.06 -18.67 4.11
CA ILE A 130 10.43 -18.75 5.54
C ILE A 130 9.97 -17.48 6.27
N GLY A 131 10.28 -16.30 5.73
CA GLY A 131 9.89 -15.02 6.31
C GLY A 131 8.39 -14.86 6.43
N THR A 132 7.64 -15.27 5.39
CA THR A 132 6.17 -15.29 5.41
C THR A 132 5.65 -16.25 6.47
N GLY A 133 6.20 -17.46 6.56
CA GLY A 133 5.85 -18.44 7.59
C GLY A 133 6.09 -17.92 9.02
N MET A 134 7.22 -17.25 9.26
CA MET A 134 7.51 -16.58 10.52
C MET A 134 6.50 -15.44 10.79
N GLY A 135 6.18 -14.64 9.79
CA GLY A 135 5.19 -13.55 9.89
C GLY A 135 3.79 -14.05 10.27
N CYS A 136 3.36 -15.19 9.74
CA CYS A 136 2.08 -15.81 10.10
C CYS A 136 1.97 -16.17 11.59
N VAL A 137 3.09 -16.34 12.31
CA VAL A 137 3.10 -16.62 13.75
C VAL A 137 3.37 -15.34 14.55
N ILE A 138 4.41 -14.60 14.19
CA ILE A 138 4.87 -13.42 14.94
C ILE A 138 3.82 -12.30 14.90
N SER A 139 3.26 -11.98 13.73
CA SER A 139 2.34 -10.84 13.59
C SER A 139 1.06 -11.01 14.42
N PRO A 140 0.35 -12.17 14.41
CA PRO A 140 -0.79 -12.37 15.29
C PRO A 140 -0.42 -12.38 16.77
N CYS A 141 0.74 -12.94 17.15
CA CYS A 141 1.20 -12.93 18.55
C CYS A 141 1.43 -11.50 19.07
N VAL A 142 2.10 -10.66 18.28
CA VAL A 142 2.33 -9.25 18.62
C VAL A 142 0.99 -8.50 18.68
N PHE A 143 0.11 -8.70 17.69
CA PHE A 143 -1.23 -8.10 17.70
C PHE A 143 -2.00 -8.49 18.97
N TRP A 144 -2.02 -9.77 19.34
CA TRP A 144 -2.70 -10.25 20.55
C TRP A 144 -2.12 -9.69 21.84
N LEU A 145 -0.80 -9.44 21.89
CA LEU A 145 -0.16 -8.79 23.02
C LEU A 145 -0.68 -7.37 23.18
N PHE A 146 -0.66 -6.57 22.09
CA PHE A 146 -1.20 -5.21 22.11
C PHE A 146 -2.69 -5.18 22.44
N PHE A 147 -3.47 -6.08 21.84
CA PHE A 147 -4.92 -6.17 22.05
C PHE A 147 -5.29 -6.52 23.51
N LYS A 148 -4.46 -7.32 24.21
CA LYS A 148 -4.68 -7.61 25.64
C LYS A 148 -4.12 -6.54 26.57
N ALA A 149 -3.01 -5.90 26.19
CA ALA A 149 -2.33 -4.89 27.01
C ALA A 149 -3.09 -3.56 27.03
N PHE A 150 -3.65 -3.15 25.90
CA PHE A 150 -4.36 -1.88 25.74
C PHE A 150 -5.84 -2.16 25.48
N LYS A 151 -6.70 -1.91 26.47
CA LYS A 151 -8.16 -2.14 26.36
C LYS A 151 -8.86 -1.13 25.45
N ASP A 152 -8.24 0.01 25.24
CA ASP A 152 -8.67 1.13 24.41
C ASP A 152 -8.02 1.10 23.01
N LEU A 153 -7.33 0.01 22.64
CA LEU A 153 -6.65 -0.11 21.35
C LEU A 153 -7.61 0.18 20.18
N GLY A 154 -7.28 1.19 19.39
CA GLY A 154 -8.05 1.59 18.20
C GLY A 154 -9.11 2.67 18.44
N ASP A 155 -9.38 3.05 19.69
CA ASP A 155 -10.25 4.19 20.00
C ASP A 155 -9.57 5.51 19.55
N PRO A 156 -10.27 6.44 18.86
CA PRO A 156 -9.72 7.74 18.47
C PRO A 156 -9.03 8.52 19.58
N ASP A 157 -9.49 8.38 20.82
CA ASP A 157 -8.94 9.10 21.99
C ASP A 157 -7.90 8.28 22.78
N SER A 158 -7.58 7.06 22.33
CA SER A 158 -6.58 6.21 22.98
C SER A 158 -5.14 6.61 22.67
N GLN A 159 -4.19 6.01 23.38
CA GLN A 159 -2.76 6.15 23.04
C GLN A 159 -2.40 5.53 21.69
N TYR A 160 -3.20 4.58 21.20
CA TYR A 160 -2.96 3.85 19.97
C TYR A 160 -4.22 3.88 19.08
N PRO A 161 -4.55 5.04 18.51
CA PRO A 161 -5.70 5.16 17.62
C PRO A 161 -5.46 4.36 16.34
N ALA A 162 -6.52 3.77 15.77
CA ALA A 162 -6.47 3.00 14.53
C ALA A 162 -7.17 3.78 13.39
N PRO A 163 -6.62 4.91 12.93
CA PRO A 163 -7.30 5.78 11.96
C PRO A 163 -7.59 5.04 10.65
N TYR A 164 -6.66 4.19 10.20
CA TYR A 164 -6.88 3.36 9.01
C TYR A 164 -8.04 2.38 9.19
N ALA A 165 -8.21 1.75 10.36
CA ALA A 165 -9.32 0.82 10.58
C ALA A 165 -10.68 1.51 10.37
N VAL A 166 -10.82 2.76 10.82
CA VAL A 166 -12.02 3.58 10.60
C VAL A 166 -12.22 3.88 9.11
N VAL A 167 -11.16 4.25 8.40
CA VAL A 167 -11.22 4.49 6.95
C VAL A 167 -11.68 3.23 6.19
N TYR A 168 -11.08 2.08 6.45
CA TYR A 168 -11.43 0.83 5.78
C TYR A 168 -12.86 0.38 6.13
N ARG A 169 -13.28 0.54 7.39
CA ARG A 169 -14.66 0.27 7.81
C ARG A 169 -15.66 1.15 7.05
N ASN A 170 -15.40 2.45 6.94
CA ASN A 170 -16.29 3.37 6.22
C ASN A 170 -16.34 3.03 4.73
N MET A 171 -15.22 2.65 4.12
CA MET A 171 -15.20 2.17 2.72
C MET A 171 -16.01 0.89 2.55
N ALA A 172 -15.99 -0.01 3.53
CA ALA A 172 -16.80 -1.22 3.51
C ALA A 172 -18.29 -0.96 3.69
N ILE A 173 -18.67 0.01 4.52
CA ILE A 173 -20.06 0.47 4.62
C ILE A 173 -20.51 1.08 3.28
N LEU A 174 -19.73 2.00 2.71
CA LEU A 174 -20.02 2.60 1.40
C LEU A 174 -20.13 1.55 0.29
N GLY A 175 -19.26 0.53 0.29
CA GLY A 175 -19.34 -0.54 -0.71
C GLY A 175 -20.60 -1.39 -0.59
N VAL A 176 -21.20 -1.48 0.59
CA VAL A 176 -22.42 -2.24 0.83
C VAL A 176 -23.68 -1.41 0.55
N GLU A 177 -23.68 -0.13 0.91
CA GLU A 177 -24.79 0.79 0.65
C GLU A 177 -24.91 1.16 -0.83
N GLY A 178 -23.81 1.05 -1.58
CA GLY A 178 -23.78 1.22 -3.03
C GLY A 178 -23.46 2.65 -3.47
N PHE A 179 -23.56 2.87 -4.78
CA PHE A 179 -23.11 4.12 -5.40
C PHE A 179 -23.97 5.34 -5.04
N ASP A 180 -25.19 5.13 -4.53
CA ASP A 180 -26.09 6.22 -4.13
C ASP A 180 -25.62 6.92 -2.84
N SER A 181 -24.79 6.27 -2.02
CA SER A 181 -24.15 6.87 -0.84
C SER A 181 -22.91 7.72 -1.18
N LEU A 182 -22.46 7.72 -2.44
CA LEU A 182 -21.31 8.54 -2.84
C LEU A 182 -21.70 10.01 -3.03
N PRO A 183 -20.78 10.95 -2.75
CA PRO A 183 -21.01 12.37 -3.04
C PRO A 183 -21.40 12.61 -4.51
N ASN A 184 -22.26 13.60 -4.73
CA ASN A 184 -22.65 14.03 -6.08
C ASN A 184 -21.41 14.25 -6.96
N TYR A 185 -21.47 13.79 -8.21
CA TYR A 185 -20.39 13.82 -9.21
C TYR A 185 -19.16 12.94 -8.92
N CYS A 186 -19.10 12.16 -7.82
CA CYS A 186 -17.96 11.30 -7.53
C CYS A 186 -17.68 10.30 -8.67
N LEU A 187 -18.70 9.57 -9.12
CA LEU A 187 -18.58 8.65 -10.26
C LEU A 187 -18.19 9.36 -11.56
N THR A 188 -18.77 10.53 -11.84
CA THR A 188 -18.43 11.33 -13.01
C THR A 188 -16.94 11.70 -13.01
N LEU A 189 -16.41 12.14 -11.86
CA LEU A 189 -14.99 12.42 -11.70
C LEU A 189 -14.14 11.16 -11.88
N CYS A 190 -14.53 10.02 -11.31
CA CYS A 190 -13.84 8.76 -11.51
C CYS A 190 -13.75 8.39 -12.99
N PHE A 191 -14.85 8.49 -13.75
CA PHE A 191 -14.85 8.20 -15.19
C PHE A 191 -14.01 9.21 -15.98
N ILE A 192 -14.06 10.50 -15.64
CA ILE A 192 -13.22 11.54 -16.29
C ILE A 192 -11.74 11.24 -16.06
N PHE A 193 -11.33 10.98 -14.81
CA PHE A 193 -9.93 10.68 -14.50
C PHE A 193 -9.48 9.35 -15.09
N PHE A 194 -10.36 8.35 -15.14
CA PHE A 194 -10.09 7.09 -15.81
C PHE A 194 -9.85 7.30 -17.31
N ALA A 195 -10.74 8.02 -17.99
CA ALA A 195 -10.60 8.34 -19.42
C ALA A 195 -9.34 9.17 -19.69
N ALA A 196 -9.03 10.14 -18.82
CA ALA A 196 -7.80 10.93 -18.91
C ALA A 196 -6.54 10.05 -18.73
N ALA A 197 -6.53 9.15 -17.75
CA ALA A 197 -5.41 8.23 -17.52
C ALA A 197 -5.20 7.27 -18.70
N VAL A 198 -6.28 6.71 -19.25
CA VAL A 198 -6.21 5.87 -20.46
C VAL A 198 -5.67 6.68 -21.64
N SER A 199 -6.18 7.89 -21.85
CA SER A 199 -5.73 8.77 -22.94
C SER A 199 -4.25 9.12 -22.82
N ILE A 200 -3.76 9.47 -21.62
CA ILE A 200 -2.35 9.79 -21.38
C ILE A 200 -1.45 8.59 -21.68
N ASN A 201 -1.83 7.39 -21.24
CA ASN A 201 -1.05 6.17 -21.52
C ASN A 201 -1.05 5.84 -23.02
N LEU A 202 -2.20 5.93 -23.70
CA LEU A 202 -2.27 5.71 -25.14
C LEU A 202 -1.38 6.70 -25.90
N VAL A 203 -1.47 7.99 -25.57
CA VAL A 203 -0.63 9.04 -26.16
C VAL A 203 0.86 8.72 -25.92
N LYS A 204 1.23 8.28 -24.71
CA LYS A 204 2.60 7.86 -24.41
C LYS A 204 3.07 6.71 -25.30
N ASP A 205 2.23 5.69 -25.48
CA ASP A 205 2.58 4.50 -26.28
C ASP A 205 2.67 4.83 -27.79
N PHE A 206 1.81 5.72 -28.29
CA PHE A 206 1.84 6.15 -29.70
C PHE A 206 2.99 7.09 -30.04
N LEU A 207 3.47 7.92 -29.11
CA LEU A 207 4.52 8.92 -29.38
C LEU A 207 5.95 8.35 -29.42
N GLY A 208 6.12 7.06 -29.13
CA GLY A 208 7.43 6.39 -29.13
C GLY A 208 8.35 6.83 -27.99
N LYS A 209 9.50 6.17 -27.85
CA LYS A 209 10.39 6.31 -26.66
C LYS A 209 10.97 7.71 -26.45
N GLU A 210 11.26 8.45 -27.52
CA GLU A 210 11.88 9.78 -27.39
C GLU A 210 10.90 10.85 -26.89
N LYS A 211 9.71 10.93 -27.47
CA LYS A 211 8.70 11.92 -27.06
C LYS A 211 7.89 11.46 -25.86
N GLY A 212 7.72 10.15 -25.68
CA GLY A 212 7.02 9.54 -24.54
C GLY A 212 7.71 9.75 -23.18
N ARG A 213 9.00 10.13 -23.16
CA ARG A 213 9.73 10.47 -21.92
C ARG A 213 9.16 11.70 -21.21
N PHE A 214 8.54 12.62 -21.93
CA PHE A 214 7.96 13.85 -21.37
C PHE A 214 6.51 13.70 -20.91
N ILE A 215 5.88 12.56 -21.20
CA ILE A 215 4.48 12.33 -20.84
C ILE A 215 4.43 11.77 -19.41
N PRO A 216 3.65 12.39 -18.51
CA PRO A 216 3.57 11.95 -17.13
C PRO A 216 2.94 10.56 -17.05
N ILE A 217 3.31 9.81 -16.01
CA ILE A 217 2.74 8.50 -15.73
C ILE A 217 1.54 8.71 -14.81
N PRO A 218 0.30 8.41 -15.23
CA PRO A 218 -0.88 8.63 -14.39
C PRO A 218 -0.80 7.92 -13.04
N MET A 219 -0.20 6.72 -12.99
CA MET A 219 0.02 6.01 -11.72
C MET A 219 0.93 6.79 -10.76
N ALA A 220 2.01 7.41 -11.25
CA ALA A 220 2.88 8.24 -10.41
C ALA A 220 2.15 9.50 -9.92
N MET A 221 1.33 10.11 -10.78
CA MET A 221 0.52 11.27 -10.42
C MET A 221 -0.51 10.95 -9.33
N ALA A 222 -1.05 9.73 -9.27
CA ALA A 222 -2.05 9.34 -8.30
C ALA A 222 -1.52 9.21 -6.86
N ILE A 223 -0.21 8.97 -6.68
CA ILE A 223 0.38 8.71 -5.35
C ILE A 223 0.22 9.91 -4.39
N PRO A 224 0.55 11.15 -4.76
CA PRO A 224 0.36 12.30 -3.88
C PRO A 224 -1.11 12.62 -3.58
N PHE A 225 -2.04 12.32 -4.51
CA PHE A 225 -3.48 12.45 -4.23
C PHE A 225 -3.96 11.45 -3.18
N TYR A 226 -3.27 10.32 -3.05
CA TYR A 226 -3.61 9.28 -2.08
C TYR A 226 -3.02 9.56 -0.69
N ILE A 227 -1.75 9.95 -0.62
CA ILE A 227 -1.01 10.06 0.65
C ILE A 227 -1.03 11.51 1.18
N GLY A 228 -0.92 12.48 0.29
CA GLY A 228 -0.87 13.89 0.63
C GLY A 228 0.15 14.66 -0.20
N PRO A 229 0.03 16.00 -0.21
CA PRO A 229 0.86 16.86 -1.05
C PRO A 229 2.33 16.91 -0.62
N TYR A 230 2.65 16.60 0.65
CA TYR A 230 4.03 16.56 1.14
C TYR A 230 4.89 15.58 0.34
N PHE A 231 4.30 14.44 -0.05
CA PHE A 231 4.96 13.41 -0.83
C PHE A 231 5.40 13.92 -2.21
N ALA A 232 4.61 14.79 -2.84
CA ALA A 232 4.98 15.40 -4.12
C ALA A 232 6.20 16.32 -3.97
N ILE A 233 6.29 17.04 -2.84
CA ILE A 233 7.44 17.90 -2.54
C ILE A 233 8.69 17.05 -2.35
N ASP A 234 8.61 15.99 -1.55
CA ASP A 234 9.74 15.09 -1.29
C ASP A 234 10.25 14.43 -2.57
N MET A 235 9.35 13.92 -3.43
CA MET A 235 9.72 13.36 -4.73
C MET A 235 10.37 14.40 -5.64
N CYS A 236 9.88 15.65 -5.64
CA CYS A 236 10.46 16.73 -6.44
C CYS A 236 11.88 17.09 -5.96
N VAL A 237 12.08 17.23 -4.65
CA VAL A 237 13.39 17.53 -4.06
C VAL A 237 14.36 16.39 -4.32
N GLY A 238 13.95 15.13 -4.08
CA GLY A 238 14.77 13.95 -4.37
C GLY A 238 15.17 13.86 -5.84
N SER A 239 14.22 14.10 -6.75
CA SER A 239 14.49 14.10 -8.20
C SER A 239 15.46 15.21 -8.61
N LEU A 240 15.36 16.41 -8.00
CA LEU A 240 16.27 17.51 -8.26
C LEU A 240 17.70 17.18 -7.80
N VAL A 241 17.85 16.57 -6.62
CA VAL A 241 19.16 16.12 -6.10
C VAL A 241 19.80 15.10 -7.05
N VAL A 242 19.03 14.10 -7.50
CA VAL A 242 19.50 13.10 -8.46
C VAL A 242 19.87 13.75 -9.79
N PHE A 243 19.05 14.67 -10.31
CA PHE A 243 19.32 15.38 -11.56
C PHE A 243 20.61 16.20 -11.52
N VAL A 244 20.86 16.92 -10.43
CA VAL A 244 22.12 17.66 -10.23
C VAL A 244 23.30 16.71 -10.15
N TRP A 245 23.17 15.59 -9.43
CA TRP A 245 24.22 14.59 -9.33
C TRP A 245 24.54 13.94 -10.68
N GLU A 246 23.52 13.56 -11.46
CA GLU A 246 23.69 13.01 -12.81
C GLU A 246 24.43 13.98 -13.74
N LYS A 247 24.16 15.30 -13.64
CA LYS A 247 24.87 16.31 -14.41
C LYS A 247 26.34 16.48 -14.01
N LEU A 248 26.66 16.30 -12.73
CA LEU A 248 28.03 16.43 -12.23
C LEU A 248 28.85 15.18 -12.50
N ASN A 249 28.29 14.00 -12.22
CA ASN A 249 28.96 12.72 -12.42
C ASN A 249 27.97 11.57 -12.58
N LYS A 250 27.60 11.31 -13.84
CA LYS A 250 26.66 10.24 -14.21
C LYS A 250 27.08 8.85 -13.72
N ALA A 251 28.36 8.48 -13.86
CA ALA A 251 28.84 7.15 -13.48
C ALA A 251 28.73 6.89 -11.97
N LYS A 252 28.99 7.91 -11.14
CA LYS A 252 28.78 7.80 -9.68
C LYS A 252 27.30 7.80 -9.31
N ALA A 253 26.49 8.61 -9.98
CA ALA A 253 25.05 8.67 -9.73
C ALA A 253 24.39 7.30 -10.00
N ASP A 254 24.65 6.71 -11.16
CA ASP A 254 24.08 5.40 -11.56
C ASP A 254 24.44 4.28 -10.56
N ALA A 255 25.62 4.35 -9.93
CA ALA A 255 26.08 3.35 -8.97
C ALA A 255 25.62 3.60 -7.52
N LEU A 256 25.54 4.86 -7.08
CA LEU A 256 25.38 5.22 -5.66
C LEU A 256 23.99 5.74 -5.30
N VAL A 257 23.21 6.23 -6.26
CA VAL A 257 21.84 6.75 -5.98
C VAL A 257 20.97 5.72 -5.26
N PRO A 258 20.90 4.44 -5.68
CA PRO A 258 20.10 3.45 -4.95
C PRO A 258 20.58 3.25 -3.50
N ALA A 259 21.89 3.29 -3.26
CA ALA A 259 22.46 3.12 -1.92
C ALA A 259 22.18 4.32 -1.01
N VAL A 260 22.32 5.55 -1.53
CA VAL A 260 22.02 6.77 -0.77
C VAL A 260 20.53 6.89 -0.48
N ALA A 261 19.66 6.63 -1.47
CA ALA A 261 18.21 6.66 -1.29
C ALA A 261 17.77 5.64 -0.23
N SER A 262 18.29 4.41 -0.30
CA SER A 262 18.02 3.37 0.71
C SER A 262 18.51 3.78 2.10
N GLY A 263 19.67 4.45 2.19
CA GLY A 263 20.21 4.97 3.44
C GLY A 263 19.35 6.07 4.06
N LEU A 264 18.80 6.98 3.26
CA LEU A 264 17.88 8.01 3.73
C LEU A 264 16.56 7.41 4.24
N ILE A 265 15.98 6.44 3.52
CA ILE A 265 14.76 5.72 3.94
C ILE A 265 15.02 4.94 5.24
N CYS A 266 16.14 4.21 5.31
CA CYS A 266 16.52 3.47 6.51
C CYS A 266 16.78 4.42 7.70
N GLY A 267 17.38 5.58 7.47
CA GLY A 267 17.62 6.60 8.48
C GLY A 267 16.33 7.11 9.13
N ASP A 268 15.29 7.35 8.32
CA ASP A 268 13.95 7.72 8.82
C ASP A 268 13.33 6.59 9.65
N GLY A 269 13.47 5.34 9.20
CA GLY A 269 13.05 4.16 9.96
C GLY A 269 13.77 4.02 11.31
N ILE A 270 15.09 4.25 11.35
CA ILE A 270 15.89 4.21 12.59
C ILE A 270 15.41 5.30 13.55
N TRP A 271 15.06 6.50 13.08
CA TRP A 271 14.55 7.58 13.92
C TRP A 271 13.22 7.26 14.60
N THR A 272 12.41 6.39 13.98
CA THR A 272 11.13 5.94 14.55
C THR A 272 11.31 5.20 15.88
N LEU A 273 12.43 4.48 16.08
CA LEU A 273 12.70 3.74 17.31
C LEU A 273 12.96 4.67 18.52
N PRO A 274 13.93 5.61 18.49
CA PRO A 274 14.07 6.62 19.53
C PRO A 274 12.80 7.44 19.74
N ALA A 275 12.10 7.85 18.68
CA ALA A 275 10.86 8.59 18.80
C ALA A 275 9.79 7.79 19.57
N SER A 276 9.67 6.49 19.29
CA SER A 276 8.77 5.59 20.02
C SER A 276 9.18 5.42 21.49
N ILE A 277 10.48 5.30 21.78
CA ILE A 277 11.00 5.23 23.16
C ILE A 277 10.71 6.53 23.91
N LEU A 278 10.93 7.69 23.29
CA LEU A 278 10.62 9.00 23.88
C LEU A 278 9.11 9.15 24.16
N ALA A 279 8.26 8.67 23.25
CA ALA A 279 6.81 8.66 23.42
C ALA A 279 6.39 7.76 24.61
N VAL A 280 6.95 6.55 24.70
CA VAL A 280 6.68 5.61 25.82
C VAL A 280 7.21 6.17 27.15
N ALA A 281 8.36 6.84 27.14
CA ALA A 281 8.93 7.51 28.31
C ALA A 281 8.17 8.79 28.72
N GLY A 282 7.11 9.17 27.99
CA GLY A 282 6.29 10.35 28.28
C GLY A 282 7.05 11.66 28.15
N VAL A 283 8.15 11.68 27.39
CA VAL A 283 8.97 12.89 27.19
C VAL A 283 8.13 13.89 26.41
N LYS A 284 7.77 14.99 27.08
CA LYS A 284 7.02 16.07 26.44
C LYS A 284 7.93 16.73 25.40
N PRO A 285 7.47 16.87 24.14
CA PRO A 285 8.26 17.56 23.13
C PRO A 285 8.52 19.01 23.60
N PRO A 286 9.76 19.53 23.44
CA PRO A 286 10.12 20.87 23.91
C PRO A 286 9.34 21.98 23.19
N ILE A 287 8.76 21.67 22.04
CA ILE A 287 7.91 22.58 21.25
C ILE A 287 6.65 21.80 20.86
N CYS A 288 5.50 22.29 21.31
CA CYS A 288 4.19 21.75 20.91
C CYS A 288 3.57 22.70 19.89
N MET A 289 3.63 22.35 18.61
CA MET A 289 3.04 23.14 17.53
C MET A 289 1.65 22.60 17.19
N LYS A 290 0.61 23.41 17.42
CA LYS A 290 -0.77 23.07 17.08
C LYS A 290 -1.25 24.01 15.99
N PHE A 291 -1.53 23.46 14.80
CA PHE A 291 -2.10 24.23 13.69
C PHE A 291 -3.60 24.34 13.91
N LEU A 292 -4.04 25.48 14.45
CA LEU A 292 -5.45 25.80 14.63
C LEU A 292 -6.01 26.45 13.37
N SER A 293 -7.30 26.24 13.11
CA SER A 293 -8.00 27.02 12.08
C SER A 293 -7.95 28.50 12.43
N ARG A 294 -8.00 29.38 11.42
CA ARG A 294 -7.91 30.84 11.62
C ARG A 294 -8.92 31.35 12.66
N ALA A 295 -10.13 30.80 12.70
CA ALA A 295 -11.15 31.14 13.68
C ALA A 295 -10.79 30.71 15.12
N ALA A 296 -10.11 29.57 15.28
CA ALA A 296 -9.63 29.10 16.58
C ALA A 296 -8.38 29.87 17.03
N ASN A 297 -7.46 30.22 16.12
CA ASN A 297 -6.33 31.09 16.44
C ASN A 297 -6.77 32.45 16.97
N VAL A 298 -7.75 33.11 16.31
CA VAL A 298 -8.27 34.40 16.80
C VAL A 298 -8.87 34.30 18.21
N LYS A 299 -9.47 33.16 18.56
CA LYS A 299 -9.97 32.94 19.93
C LYS A 299 -8.84 32.73 20.93
N VAL A 300 -7.79 32.01 20.55
CA VAL A 300 -6.61 31.79 21.38
C VAL A 300 -5.82 33.08 21.56
N ASP A 301 -5.60 33.85 20.51
CA ASP A 301 -4.92 35.16 20.57
C ASP A 301 -5.69 36.12 21.49
N LYS A 302 -7.02 36.20 21.36
CA LYS A 302 -7.85 36.99 22.28
C LYS A 302 -7.77 36.53 23.73
N PHE A 303 -7.61 35.23 23.97
CA PHE A 303 -7.48 34.68 25.32
C PHE A 303 -6.10 35.01 25.90
N LEU A 304 -5.04 34.88 25.11
CA LEU A 304 -3.66 35.20 25.50
C LEU A 304 -3.44 36.70 25.71
N ASP A 305 -4.05 37.57 24.89
CA ASP A 305 -3.98 39.03 25.05
C ASP A 305 -4.81 39.56 26.24
N SER A 306 -5.68 38.71 26.82
CA SER A 306 -6.51 39.05 27.98
C SER A 306 -5.92 38.62 29.33
N SER A 307 -4.73 38.01 29.34
CA SER A 307 -3.95 37.62 30.54
C SER A 307 -2.73 38.53 30.72
#